data_AF-A0A941SG43-F1
#
_entry.id   AF-A0A941SG43-F1
#
_cell.length_a   1.000
_cell.length_b   1.000
_cell.length_c   1.000
_cell.angle_alpha   90.00
_cell.angle_beta   90.00
_cell.angle_gamma   90.00
#
_symmetry.space_group_name_H-M   'P 1'
#
loop_
_entity.id
_entity.type
_entity.pdbx_description
1 polymer ?
#
loop_
_entity_poly.entity_id
_entity_poly.type
_entity_poly.pdbx_seq_one_letter_code
_entity_poly.pdbx_strand_id
1 'polypeptide(L)' 'MRISHIVKGTRPVTAKLALLIGRALDQSPQYWLTLQSAYDLKIAETSLGNLLDEVHLLARV' A
#
# COMPACT_ATOMS: atom_id res chain seq x y z
N MET A 1 11.58 -13.82 9.45
CA MET A 1 11.02 -12.53 8.98
C MET A 1 11.09 -11.55 10.13
N ARG A 2 11.67 -10.35 9.96
CA ARG A 2 11.80 -9.36 11.06
C ARG A 2 10.71 -8.30 10.90
N ILE A 3 9.72 -8.33 11.79
CA ILE A 3 8.63 -7.33 11.84
C ILE A 3 9.15 -5.89 12.03
N SER A 4 10.35 -5.75 12.60
CA SER A 4 11.01 -4.46 12.83
C SER A 4 11.22 -3.62 11.55
N HIS A 5 11.37 -4.24 10.38
CA HIS A 5 11.50 -3.49 9.12
C HIS A 5 10.18 -2.87 8.67
N ILE A 6 9.04 -3.46 9.02
CA ILE A 6 7.72 -2.91 8.73
C ILE A 6 7.43 -1.74 9.65
N VAL A 7 7.76 -1.89 10.95
CA VAL A 7 7.64 -0.82 11.94
C VAL A 7 8.49 0.39 11.56
N LYS A 8 9.67 0.15 10.95
CA LYS A 8 10.53 1.21 10.43
C LYS A 8 10.11 1.74 9.05
N GLY A 9 9.07 1.18 8.44
CA GLY A 9 8.63 1.56 7.08
C GLY A 9 9.62 1.21 5.98
N THR A 10 10.64 0.38 6.23
CA THR A 10 11.68 0.05 5.24
C THR A 10 11.30 -1.11 4.33
N ARG A 11 10.18 -1.79 4.61
CA ARG A 11 9.63 -2.84 3.76
C ARG A 11 8.09 -2.76 3.73
N PRO A 12 7.48 -2.93 2.55
CA PRO A 12 6.03 -2.97 2.44
C PRO A 12 5.44 -4.24 3.06
N VAL A 13 4.17 -4.16 3.43
CA VAL A 13 3.36 -5.31 3.83
C VAL A 13 3.00 -6.13 2.59
N THR A 14 3.60 -7.31 2.47
CA THR A 14 3.23 -8.30 1.43
C THR A 14 2.04 -9.15 1.85
N ALA A 15 1.38 -9.84 0.91
CA ALA A 15 0.27 -10.76 1.23
C ALA A 15 0.67 -11.85 2.25
N LYS A 16 1.86 -12.44 2.11
CA LYS A 16 2.41 -13.41 3.08
C LYS A 16 2.48 -12.80 4.48
N LEU A 17 2.92 -11.56 4.58
CA LEU A 17 3.08 -10.86 5.84
C LEU A 17 1.75 -10.44 6.45
N ALA A 18 0.80 -9.99 5.62
CA ALA A 18 -0.57 -9.69 6.04
C ALA A 18 -1.25 -10.92 6.66
N LEU A 19 -1.06 -12.12 6.09
CA LEU A 19 -1.55 -13.38 6.66
C LEU A 19 -0.92 -13.66 8.04
N LEU A 20 0.39 -13.46 8.19
CA LEU A 20 1.10 -13.71 9.44
C LEU A 20 0.68 -12.73 10.54
N ILE A 21 0.62 -11.43 10.23
CA ILE A 21 0.24 -10.39 11.18
C ILE A 21 -1.25 -10.50 11.53
N GLY A 22 -2.10 -10.74 10.53
CA GLY A 22 -3.53 -10.95 10.75
C GLY A 22 -3.79 -12.10 11.71
N ARG A 23 -3.09 -13.24 11.54
CA ARG A 23 -3.21 -14.36 12.47
C ARG A 23 -2.67 -14.05 13.87
N ALA A 24 -1.58 -13.28 13.97
CA ALA A 24 -0.94 -12.96 15.24
C ALA A 24 -1.73 -11.93 16.08
N LEU A 25 -2.48 -11.04 15.44
CA LEU A 25 -3.19 -9.93 16.08
C LEU A 25 -4.72 -10.05 16.03
N ASP A 26 -5.23 -11.21 15.58
CA ASP A 26 -6.67 -11.45 15.37
C ASP A 26 -7.32 -10.39 14.46
N GLN A 27 -6.63 -10.05 13.38
CA GLN A 27 -7.04 -9.05 12.40
C GLN A 27 -7.16 -9.65 11.00
N SER A 28 -7.98 -9.03 10.16
CA SER A 28 -8.10 -9.41 8.76
C SER A 28 -6.79 -9.11 7.99
N PRO A 29 -6.27 -10.06 7.20
CA PRO A 29 -5.16 -9.79 6.27
C PRO A 29 -5.47 -8.66 5.28
N GLN A 30 -6.73 -8.53 4.85
CA GLN A 30 -7.17 -7.48 3.92
C GLN A 30 -7.01 -6.09 4.53
N TYR A 31 -7.28 -5.92 5.82
CA TYR A 31 -7.05 -4.66 6.54
C TYR A 31 -5.61 -4.14 6.33
N TRP A 32 -4.63 -5.03 6.49
CA TRP A 32 -3.22 -4.69 6.33
C TRP A 32 -2.83 -4.37 4.89
N LEU A 33 -3.41 -5.08 3.92
CA LEU A 33 -3.19 -4.79 2.50
C LEU A 33 -3.81 -3.47 2.08
N THR A 34 -4.99 -3.12 2.59
CA THR A 34 -5.62 -1.82 2.34
C THR A 34 -4.76 -0.67 2.83
N LEU A 35 -4.14 -0.79 4.01
CA LEU A 35 -3.19 0.21 4.52
C LEU A 35 -1.96 0.35 3.61
N GLN A 36 -1.41 -0.77 3.14
CA GLN A 36 -0.27 -0.75 2.22
C GLN A 36 -0.64 -0.08 0.88
N SER A 37 -1.77 -0.45 0.29
CA SER A 37 -2.24 0.16 -0.96
C SER A 37 -2.50 1.66 -0.82
N ALA A 38 -3.07 2.11 0.31
CA ALA A 38 -3.26 3.53 0.56
C ALA A 38 -1.94 4.29 0.68
N TYR A 39 -0.93 3.70 1.34
CA TYR A 39 0.41 4.27 1.42
C TYR A 39 1.06 4.36 0.03
N ASP A 40 1.05 3.26 -0.73
CA ASP A 40 1.65 3.18 -2.06
C ASP A 40 1.01 4.19 -3.02
N LEU A 41 -0.33 4.33 -2.96
CA LEU A 41 -1.06 5.30 -3.75
C LEU A 41 -0.63 6.73 -3.41
N LYS A 42 -0.58 7.09 -2.11
CA LYS A 42 -0.17 8.44 -1.69
C LYS A 42 1.27 8.79 -2.12
N ILE A 43 2.18 7.82 -2.05
CA ILE A 43 3.56 8.00 -2.53
C ILE A 43 3.59 8.17 -4.05
N ALA A 44 2.82 7.36 -4.78
CA ALA A 44 2.71 7.47 -6.23
C ALA A 44 2.12 8.82 -6.66
N GLU A 45 1.02 9.27 -6.05
CA GLU A 45 0.42 10.58 -6.28
C GLU A 45 1.44 11.71 -6.05
N THR A 46 2.18 11.65 -4.95
CA THR A 46 3.23 12.64 -4.64
C THR A 46 4.36 12.61 -5.67
N SER A 47 4.75 11.42 -6.13
CA SER A 47 5.85 11.26 -7.10
C SER A 47 5.47 11.65 -8.52
N LEU A 48 4.22 11.41 -8.93
CA LEU A 48 3.74 11.73 -10.27
C LEU A 48 3.36 13.21 -10.37
N GLY A 49 2.80 13.79 -9.31
CA GLY A 49 2.45 15.21 -9.26
C GLY A 49 1.70 15.66 -10.51
N ASN A 50 2.24 16.68 -11.19
CA ASN A 50 1.64 17.30 -12.37
C ASN A 50 1.56 16.35 -13.60
N LEU A 51 2.30 15.23 -13.63
CA LEU A 51 2.19 14.25 -14.73
C LEU A 51 0.80 13.61 -14.78
N LEU A 52 0.05 13.61 -13.68
CA LEU A 52 -1.33 13.12 -13.66
C LEU A 52 -2.28 14.04 -14.44
N ASP A 53 -1.98 15.34 -14.54
CA ASP A 53 -2.81 16.32 -15.26
C ASP A 53 -2.70 16.15 -16.79
N GLU A 54 -1.62 15.52 -17.26
CA GLU A 54 -1.40 15.24 -18.68
C GLU A 54 -2.15 13.98 -19.16
N VAL A 55 -2.65 13.15 -18.23
CA VAL A 55 -3.38 11.92 -18.56
C VAL A 55 -4.82 12.24 -18.94
N HIS A 56 -5.17 11.99 -20.20
CA HIS A 56 -6.52 12.25 -20.70
C HIS A 56 -7.53 11.19 -20.22
N LEU A 57 -8.68 11.64 -19.71
CA LEU A 57 -9.78 10.77 -19.32
C LEU A 57 -10.41 10.10 -20.54
N LEU A 58 -10.47 8.77 -20.54
CA LEU A 58 -11.09 7.98 -21.62
C LEU A 58 -12.61 8.12 -21.69
N ALA A 59 -13.26 8.74 -20.69
CA ALA A 59 -14.71 8.90 -20.62
C ALA A 59 -15.27 10.08 -21.44
N ARG A 60 -14.44 10.73 -22.27
CA ARG A 60 -14.86 11.85 -23.13
C ARG A 60 -14.70 11.56 -24.63
N VAL A 61 -14.95 10.32 -25.05
CA VAL A 61 -15.07 9.89 -26.46
C VAL A 61 -16.41 9.22 -26.69
#